data_AF-A0A3S8VII0-F1
#
_entry.id   AF-A0A3S8VII0-F1
#
_cell.length_a   1.000
_cell.length_b   1.000
_cell.length_c   1.000
_cell.angle_alpha   90.00
_cell.angle_beta   90.00
_cell.angle_gamma   90.00
#
_symmetry.space_group_name_H-M   'P 1'
#
loop_
_entity.id
_entity.type
_entity.pdbx_description
1 polymer ?
#
loop_
_entity_poly.entity_id
_entity_poly.type
_entity_poly.pdbx_seq_one_letter_code
_entity_poly.pdbx_strand_id
1 'polypeptide(L)'
;MRPTEIPSRLTAAGAAAIVLTVPIGASQAHAADTHKAECMTISFIEQLVTTETKDAAPVGPSVGDVVITEDAVLDDQRNRIGTNDIKGIIIKKDAETGELYSFSASEYTLDDGTIHVAGLVNLTQLAAGKEQKLPAYGTGGRYAGKVGELTWTLVSETESLNSIALCD
;
A
#
# COMPACT_ATOMS: atom_id res chain seq x y z
N MET A 1 68.65 10.64 20.72
CA MET A 1 69.57 11.30 19.77
C MET A 1 68.97 11.23 18.38
N ARG A 2 68.73 12.38 17.71
CA ARG A 2 68.67 12.52 16.23
C ARG A 2 70.05 12.15 15.64
N PRO A 3 70.29 11.94 14.31
CA PRO A 3 69.57 12.39 13.09
C PRO A 3 69.36 11.22 12.08
N THR A 4 68.89 11.31 10.82
CA THR A 4 69.45 12.04 9.66
C THR A 4 68.49 12.00 8.45
N GLU A 5 68.72 12.94 7.56
CA GLU A 5 67.92 13.50 6.47
C GLU A 5 67.99 12.79 5.09
N ILE A 6 66.94 12.96 4.26
CA ILE A 6 66.86 13.43 2.83
C ILE A 6 67.66 12.64 1.75
N PRO A 7 67.12 12.28 0.54
CA PRO A 7 66.59 13.27 -0.40
C PRO A 7 65.39 12.94 -1.32
N SER A 8 64.73 14.06 -1.63
CA SER A 8 63.92 14.40 -2.79
C SER A 8 64.47 13.90 -4.13
N ARG A 9 63.58 13.43 -5.01
CA ARG A 9 63.55 13.84 -6.43
C ARG A 9 62.11 13.88 -6.94
N LEU A 10 61.65 15.11 -7.22
CA LEU A 10 60.60 15.38 -8.20
C LEU A 10 61.10 15.00 -9.58
N THR A 11 60.25 14.36 -10.37
CA THR A 11 60.23 14.52 -11.83
C THR A 11 58.78 14.67 -12.26
N ALA A 12 58.43 15.89 -12.67
CA ALA A 12 57.18 16.23 -13.32
C ALA A 12 57.27 15.92 -14.81
N ALA A 13 56.28 15.21 -15.34
CA ALA A 13 55.84 15.24 -16.73
C ALA A 13 54.34 14.92 -16.65
N GLY A 14 53.43 15.87 -16.82
CA GLY A 14 53.30 16.71 -18.01
C GLY A 14 52.32 16.03 -18.97
N ALA A 15 51.07 15.83 -18.54
CA ALA A 15 49.98 15.43 -19.42
C ALA A 15 48.96 16.57 -19.44
N ALA A 16 48.93 17.31 -20.55
CA ALA A 16 47.95 18.34 -20.82
C ALA A 16 46.57 17.68 -20.96
N ALA A 17 45.71 17.85 -19.96
CA ALA A 17 44.30 17.51 -20.07
C ALA A 17 43.62 18.59 -20.92
N ILE A 18 43.17 18.21 -22.11
CA ILE A 18 42.27 19.01 -22.94
C ILE A 18 40.95 19.12 -22.17
N VAL A 19 40.69 20.29 -21.60
CA VAL A 19 39.41 20.60 -20.96
C VAL A 19 38.38 20.80 -22.08
N LEU A 20 37.57 19.78 -22.35
CA LEU A 20 36.31 19.94 -23.06
C LEU A 20 35.38 20.76 -22.17
N THR A 21 35.31 22.06 -22.41
CA THR A 21 34.25 22.92 -21.85
C THR A 21 32.94 22.53 -22.50
N VAL A 22 32.23 21.57 -21.92
CA VAL A 22 30.81 21.36 -22.22
C VAL A 22 30.09 22.61 -21.71
N PRO A 23 29.35 23.36 -22.56
CA PRO A 23 28.48 24.39 -22.05
C PRO A 23 27.47 23.66 -21.16
N ILE A 24 27.57 23.90 -19.86
CA ILE A 24 26.52 23.54 -18.90
C ILE A 24 25.36 24.45 -19.29
N GLY A 25 24.57 24.01 -20.27
CA GLY A 25 23.24 24.52 -20.47
C GLY A 25 22.56 24.35 -19.11
N ALA A 26 22.16 25.47 -18.52
CA ALA A 26 21.36 25.46 -17.32
C ALA A 26 20.10 24.66 -17.65
N SER A 27 20.11 23.36 -17.35
CA SER A 27 18.88 22.61 -17.16
C SER A 27 18.19 23.31 -16.01
N GLN A 28 17.24 24.18 -16.36
CA GLN A 28 16.21 24.58 -15.43
C GLN A 28 15.54 23.28 -15.01
N ALA A 29 15.96 22.75 -13.85
CA ALA A 29 15.12 21.86 -13.09
C ALA A 29 13.82 22.64 -12.93
N HIS A 30 12.80 22.26 -13.70
CA HIS A 30 11.45 22.74 -13.45
C HIS A 30 11.21 22.41 -11.99
N ALA A 31 11.01 23.45 -11.18
CA ALA A 31 10.52 23.26 -9.83
C ALA A 31 9.33 22.33 -9.96
N ALA A 32 9.40 21.16 -9.32
CA ALA A 32 8.27 20.26 -9.26
C ALA A 32 7.13 21.09 -8.69
N ASP A 33 6.15 21.39 -9.53
CA ASP A 33 4.99 22.17 -9.17
C ASP A 33 4.35 21.41 -8.01
N THR A 34 4.42 21.97 -6.81
CA THR A 34 3.77 21.41 -5.63
C THR A 34 2.28 21.70 -5.77
N HIS A 35 1.64 21.10 -6.77
CA HIS A 35 0.21 20.92 -6.77
C HIS A 35 -0.09 20.09 -5.54
N LYS A 36 -0.72 20.72 -4.55
CA LYS A 36 -1.29 20.01 -3.41
C LYS A 36 -2.31 19.06 -3.99
N ALA A 37 -1.98 17.76 -4.04
CA ALA A 37 -2.85 16.75 -4.64
C ALA A 37 -4.25 16.88 -4.02
N GLU A 38 -5.27 17.08 -4.87
CA GLU A 38 -6.65 17.12 -4.41
C GLU A 38 -7.08 15.69 -4.11
N CYS A 39 -7.12 15.35 -2.82
CA CYS A 39 -7.56 14.05 -2.37
C CYS A 39 -9.09 14.04 -2.22
N MET A 40 -9.72 12.99 -2.72
CA MET A 40 -11.11 12.65 -2.41
C MET A 40 -11.15 11.58 -1.34
N THR A 41 -12.20 11.60 -0.53
CA THR A 41 -12.43 10.61 0.52
C THR A 41 -13.85 10.10 0.41
N ILE A 42 -13.98 8.77 0.43
CA ILE A 42 -15.25 8.05 0.47
C ILE A 42 -15.30 7.37 1.84
N SER A 43 -16.40 7.54 2.57
CA SER A 43 -16.65 6.80 3.82
C SER A 43 -17.88 5.91 3.61
N PHE A 44 -17.81 4.66 4.05
CA PHE A 44 -18.85 3.68 3.79
C PHE A 44 -18.85 2.57 4.83
N ILE A 45 -19.96 1.85 4.87
CA ILE A 45 -20.11 0.61 5.63
C ILE A 45 -19.89 -0.54 4.65
N GLU A 46 -19.09 -1.54 5.02
CA GLU A 46 -19.12 -2.83 4.33
C GLU A 46 -19.93 -3.81 5.15
N GLN A 47 -20.79 -4.55 4.47
CA GLN A 47 -21.59 -5.61 5.06
C GLN A 47 -21.34 -6.91 4.30
N LEU A 48 -20.92 -7.95 5.00
CA LEU A 48 -20.68 -9.28 4.45
C LEU A 48 -21.97 -9.84 3.83
N VAL A 49 -21.91 -10.25 2.56
CA VAL A 49 -23.02 -10.90 1.85
C VAL A 49 -22.78 -12.40 1.75
N THR A 50 -21.60 -12.79 1.26
CA THR A 50 -21.20 -14.20 1.16
C THR A 50 -19.78 -14.42 1.63
N THR A 51 -19.50 -15.62 2.14
CA THR A 51 -18.15 -16.06 2.50
C THR A 51 -17.97 -17.52 2.13
N GLU A 52 -16.81 -17.82 1.52
CA GLU A 52 -16.30 -19.17 1.33
C GLU A 52 -14.94 -19.25 2.02
N THR A 53 -14.75 -20.28 2.83
CA THR A 53 -13.47 -20.56 3.49
C THR A 53 -12.96 -21.93 3.08
N LYS A 54 -11.68 -21.98 2.71
CA LYS A 54 -10.94 -23.20 2.48
C LYS A 54 -9.85 -23.34 3.54
N ASP A 55 -10.08 -24.26 4.46
CA ASP A 55 -9.14 -24.57 5.54
C ASP A 55 -7.94 -25.37 5.03
N ALA A 56 -6.75 -24.94 5.43
CA ALA A 56 -5.54 -25.72 5.40
C ALA A 56 -5.40 -26.51 6.71
N ALA A 57 -4.51 -27.51 6.72
CA ALA A 57 -4.16 -28.18 7.96
C ALA A 57 -3.15 -27.33 8.77
N PRO A 58 -3.20 -27.35 10.11
CA PRO A 58 -4.14 -28.06 10.97
C PRO A 58 -5.53 -27.39 11.05
N VAL A 59 -6.50 -28.09 11.64
CA VAL A 59 -7.85 -27.53 11.86
C VAL A 59 -7.78 -26.22 12.65
N GLY A 60 -8.56 -25.22 12.19
CA GLY A 60 -8.60 -23.86 12.74
C GLY A 60 -7.67 -22.91 11.99
N PRO A 61 -7.69 -21.60 12.33
CA PRO A 61 -6.97 -20.58 11.58
C PRO A 61 -5.47 -20.88 11.43
N SER A 62 -5.05 -21.11 10.19
CA SER A 62 -3.75 -21.67 9.83
C SER A 62 -3.17 -21.04 8.58
N VAL A 63 -1.84 -21.08 8.46
CA VAL A 63 -1.16 -20.65 7.23
C VAL A 63 -1.61 -21.52 6.08
N GLY A 64 -2.04 -20.89 4.98
CA GLY A 64 -2.62 -21.54 3.81
C GLY A 64 -4.13 -21.46 3.73
N ASP A 65 -4.82 -21.05 4.79
CA ASP A 65 -6.27 -20.82 4.75
C ASP A 65 -6.59 -19.72 3.73
N VAL A 66 -7.61 -19.96 2.92
CA VAL A 66 -8.09 -19.02 1.91
C VAL A 66 -9.51 -18.62 2.27
N VAL A 67 -9.78 -17.32 2.22
CA VAL A 67 -11.12 -16.75 2.38
C VAL A 67 -11.47 -15.96 1.14
N ILE A 68 -12.68 -16.17 0.63
CA ILE A 68 -13.26 -15.40 -0.47
C ILE A 68 -14.56 -14.81 0.06
N THR A 69 -14.76 -13.50 -0.06
CA THR A 69 -16.01 -12.85 0.33
C THR A 69 -16.53 -11.93 -0.75
N GLU A 70 -17.85 -11.76 -0.74
CA GLU A 70 -18.53 -10.66 -1.41
C GLU A 70 -19.19 -9.80 -0.33
N ASP A 71 -18.92 -8.50 -0.38
CA ASP A 71 -19.44 -7.53 0.57
C ASP A 71 -20.27 -6.47 -0.18
N ALA A 72 -21.33 -5.99 0.47
CA ALA A 72 -22.10 -4.84 0.01
C ALA A 72 -21.45 -3.56 0.56
N VAL A 73 -21.23 -2.58 -0.31
CA VAL A 73 -20.74 -1.25 0.06
C VAL A 73 -21.94 -0.33 0.22
N LEU A 74 -22.12 0.22 1.42
CA LEU A 74 -23.28 1.01 1.80
C LEU A 74 -22.89 2.44 2.24
N ASP A 75 -23.75 3.41 1.94
CA ASP A 75 -23.64 4.77 2.49
C ASP A 75 -24.07 4.84 3.97
N ASP A 76 -24.04 6.04 4.55
CA ASP A 76 -24.43 6.29 5.94
C ASP A 76 -25.93 6.12 6.20
N GLN A 77 -26.77 6.16 5.15
CA GLN A 77 -28.19 5.82 5.23
C GLN A 77 -28.48 4.35 4.91
N ARG A 78 -27.43 3.52 4.75
CA ARG A 78 -27.50 2.09 4.39
C ARG A 78 -28.08 1.81 3.00
N ASN A 79 -28.03 2.77 2.07
CA ASN A 79 -28.26 2.47 0.66
C ASN A 79 -27.01 1.83 0.08
N ARG A 80 -27.18 0.85 -0.80
CA ARG A 80 -26.07 0.23 -1.50
C ARG A 80 -25.54 1.17 -2.59
N ILE A 81 -24.23 1.40 -2.56
CA ILE A 81 -23.49 2.23 -3.52
C ILE A 81 -22.42 1.43 -4.28
N GLY A 82 -22.32 0.13 -4.02
CA GLY A 82 -21.41 -0.77 -4.70
C GLY A 82 -21.25 -2.16 -4.08
N THR A 83 -20.20 -2.85 -4.52
CA THR A 83 -19.73 -4.14 -4.02
C THR A 83 -18.23 -4.15 -3.80
N ASN A 84 -17.77 -5.10 -3.00
CA ASN A 84 -16.37 -5.43 -2.87
C ASN A 84 -16.19 -6.95 -2.94
N ASP A 85 -15.41 -7.43 -3.90
CA ASP A 85 -15.02 -8.84 -4.02
C ASP A 85 -13.63 -9.01 -3.41
N ILE A 86 -13.51 -9.82 -2.35
CA ILE A 86 -12.27 -9.96 -1.56
C ILE A 86 -11.74 -11.39 -1.67
N LYS A 87 -10.41 -11.50 -1.78
CA LYS A 87 -9.69 -12.76 -1.61
C LYS A 87 -8.50 -12.58 -0.68
N GLY A 88 -8.52 -13.33 0.41
CA GLY A 88 -7.44 -13.39 1.40
C GLY A 88 -6.77 -14.76 1.45
N ILE A 89 -5.49 -14.79 1.79
CA ILE A 89 -4.76 -16.00 2.16
C ILE A 89 -3.89 -15.73 3.39
N ILE A 90 -4.01 -16.58 4.42
CA ILE A 90 -3.13 -16.51 5.59
C ILE A 90 -1.73 -16.97 5.15
N ILE A 91 -0.76 -16.06 5.18
CA ILE A 91 0.61 -16.34 4.70
C ILE A 91 1.62 -16.53 5.83
N LYS A 92 1.32 -16.03 7.03
CA LYS A 92 2.26 -16.07 8.16
C LYS A 92 1.51 -16.20 9.48
N LYS A 93 2.07 -17.04 10.36
CA LYS A 93 1.85 -16.99 11.79
C LYS A 93 3.15 -16.55 12.44
N ASP A 94 3.10 -15.48 13.22
CA ASP A 94 4.27 -15.02 13.96
C ASP A 94 4.63 -16.02 15.07
N ALA A 95 5.92 -16.35 15.19
CA ALA A 95 6.38 -17.40 16.10
C ALA A 95 6.44 -16.93 17.55
N GLU A 96 6.62 -15.63 17.79
CA GLU A 96 6.73 -15.07 19.13
C GLU A 96 5.35 -14.67 19.66
N THR A 97 4.55 -14.01 18.84
CA THR A 97 3.24 -13.47 19.27
C THR A 97 2.07 -14.40 18.94
N GLY A 98 2.25 -15.33 18.00
CA GLY A 98 1.16 -16.17 17.50
C GLY A 98 0.19 -15.46 16.54
N GLU A 99 0.44 -14.19 16.21
CA GLU A 99 -0.42 -13.39 15.34
C GLU A 99 -0.48 -13.93 13.92
N LEU A 100 -1.66 -13.83 13.30
CA LEU A 100 -1.89 -14.28 11.93
C LEU A 100 -1.91 -13.10 10.97
N TYR A 101 -1.22 -13.27 9.84
CA TYR A 101 -1.14 -12.28 8.78
C TYR A 101 -1.65 -12.87 7.48
N SER A 102 -2.56 -12.13 6.84
CA SER A 102 -3.12 -12.46 5.53
C SER A 102 -2.61 -11.50 4.48
N PHE A 103 -2.35 -11.99 3.27
CA PHE A 103 -2.36 -11.13 2.10
C PHE A 103 -3.77 -11.08 1.55
N SER A 104 -4.35 -9.87 1.50
CA SER A 104 -5.68 -9.62 0.96
C SER A 104 -5.58 -8.82 -0.32
N ALA A 105 -6.43 -9.14 -1.29
CA ALA A 105 -6.67 -8.32 -2.47
C ALA A 105 -8.18 -8.22 -2.69
N SER A 106 -8.66 -7.05 -3.08
CA SER A 106 -10.07 -6.82 -3.33
C SER A 106 -10.32 -5.81 -4.45
N GLU A 107 -11.49 -5.90 -5.07
CA GLU A 107 -11.96 -4.97 -6.08
C GLU A 107 -13.30 -4.36 -5.66
N TYR A 108 -13.29 -3.05 -5.45
CA TYR A 108 -14.49 -2.27 -5.24
C TYR A 108 -15.10 -1.90 -6.58
N THR A 109 -16.39 -2.21 -6.77
CA THR A 109 -17.19 -1.72 -7.89
C THR A 109 -18.25 -0.78 -7.35
N LEU A 110 -18.04 0.51 -7.54
CA LEU A 110 -18.95 1.58 -7.11
C LEU A 110 -19.71 2.13 -8.33
N ASP A 111 -20.80 2.86 -8.08
CA ASP A 111 -21.65 3.43 -9.14
C ASP A 111 -20.89 4.34 -10.13
N ASP A 112 -19.82 5.00 -9.70
CA ASP A 112 -19.05 5.96 -10.48
C ASP A 112 -17.60 5.52 -10.80
N GLY A 113 -17.21 4.29 -10.46
CA GLY A 113 -15.89 3.75 -10.82
C GLY A 113 -15.46 2.52 -10.02
N THR A 114 -14.23 2.09 -10.25
CA THR A 114 -13.66 0.89 -9.63
C THR A 114 -12.34 1.20 -8.93
N ILE A 115 -12.06 0.49 -7.83
CA ILE A 115 -10.87 0.68 -7.00
C ILE A 115 -10.32 -0.69 -6.60
N HIS A 116 -9.04 -0.91 -6.86
CA HIS A 116 -8.31 -2.07 -6.39
C HIS A 116 -7.62 -1.78 -5.05
N VAL A 117 -7.66 -2.73 -4.13
CA VAL A 117 -6.96 -2.66 -2.85
C VAL A 117 -6.19 -3.95 -2.62
N ALA A 118 -4.93 -3.87 -2.19
CA ALA A 118 -4.17 -5.08 -1.87
C ALA A 118 -3.03 -4.84 -0.87
N GLY A 119 -2.80 -5.80 0.01
CA GLY A 119 -1.65 -5.80 0.91
C GLY A 119 -1.81 -6.73 2.12
N LEU A 120 -1.03 -6.46 3.16
CA LEU A 120 -0.96 -7.31 4.35
C LEU A 120 -1.92 -6.84 5.44
N VAL A 121 -2.67 -7.78 5.99
CA VAL A 121 -3.63 -7.58 7.09
C VAL A 121 -3.19 -8.39 8.29
N ASN A 122 -3.17 -7.78 9.47
CA ASN A 122 -3.00 -8.52 10.72
C ASN A 122 -4.38 -8.97 11.21
N LEU A 123 -4.71 -10.24 10.99
CA LEU A 123 -6.03 -10.79 11.32
C LEU A 123 -6.29 -10.79 12.82
N THR A 124 -5.26 -10.97 13.64
CA THR A 124 -5.39 -10.96 15.10
C THR A 124 -5.75 -9.57 15.60
N GLN A 125 -5.11 -8.53 15.07
CA GLN A 125 -5.42 -7.14 15.43
C GLN A 125 -6.76 -6.69 14.85
N LEU A 126 -7.08 -7.09 13.62
CA LEU A 126 -8.38 -6.83 13.00
C LEU A 126 -9.53 -7.41 13.83
N ALA A 127 -9.42 -8.67 14.27
CA ALA A 127 -10.42 -9.32 15.14
C ALA A 127 -10.52 -8.66 16.53
N ALA A 128 -9.46 -7.99 16.99
CA ALA A 128 -9.46 -7.18 18.21
C ALA A 128 -10.04 -5.76 18.01
N GLY A 129 -10.63 -5.47 16.83
CA GLY A 129 -11.20 -4.18 16.50
C GLY A 129 -10.15 -3.08 16.29
N LYS A 130 -8.92 -3.45 15.92
CA LYS A 130 -7.89 -2.47 15.55
C LYS A 130 -8.03 -2.07 14.09
N GLU A 131 -7.92 -0.76 13.87
CA GLU A 131 -7.87 -0.18 12.54
C GLU A 131 -6.76 -0.83 11.69
N GLN A 132 -7.10 -1.17 10.46
CA GLN A 132 -6.19 -1.68 9.44
C GLN A 132 -6.11 -0.70 8.28
N LYS A 133 -5.02 -0.80 7.51
CA LYS A 133 -4.72 0.08 6.38
C LYS A 133 -4.15 -0.72 5.23
N LEU A 134 -4.60 -0.43 4.00
CA LEU A 134 -4.09 -1.03 2.78
C LEU A 134 -3.96 0.00 1.66
N PRO A 135 -2.95 -0.14 0.78
CA PRO A 135 -2.87 0.65 -0.44
C PRO A 135 -4.11 0.48 -1.33
N ALA A 136 -4.58 1.59 -1.90
CA ALA A 136 -5.70 1.64 -2.84
C ALA A 136 -5.27 2.28 -4.17
N TYR A 137 -5.81 1.78 -5.28
CA TYR A 137 -5.55 2.26 -6.63
C TYR A 137 -6.86 2.30 -7.43
N GLY A 138 -7.22 3.46 -7.95
CA GLY A 138 -8.41 3.59 -8.80
C GLY A 138 -8.18 3.01 -10.19
N THR A 139 -8.95 1.98 -10.53
CA THR A 139 -8.81 1.21 -11.77
C THR A 139 -9.73 1.69 -12.88
N GLY A 140 -10.78 2.46 -12.58
CA GLY A 140 -11.77 2.88 -13.56
C GLY A 140 -12.67 4.02 -13.11
N GLY A 141 -13.40 4.61 -14.07
CA GLY A 141 -14.37 5.68 -13.83
C GLY A 141 -13.73 6.93 -13.22
N ARG A 142 -14.42 7.53 -12.24
CA ARG A 142 -13.98 8.73 -11.51
C ARG A 142 -12.64 8.55 -10.80
N TYR A 143 -12.28 7.31 -10.47
CA TYR A 143 -11.10 6.99 -9.68
C TYR A 143 -9.86 6.68 -10.52
N ALA A 144 -10.00 6.51 -11.83
CA ALA A 144 -8.95 6.02 -12.71
C ALA A 144 -7.62 6.79 -12.54
N GLY A 145 -6.56 6.06 -12.19
CA GLY A 145 -5.20 6.59 -12.04
C GLY A 145 -4.89 7.22 -10.67
N LYS A 146 -5.90 7.39 -9.80
CA LYS A 146 -5.69 7.91 -8.44
C LYS A 146 -5.13 6.84 -7.51
N VAL A 147 -4.36 7.26 -6.53
CA VAL A 147 -3.71 6.36 -5.55
C VAL A 147 -3.97 6.82 -4.12
N GLY A 148 -3.96 5.90 -3.17
CA GLY A 148 -4.08 6.24 -1.77
C GLY A 148 -4.25 5.03 -0.86
N GLU A 149 -5.16 5.11 0.10
CA GLU A 149 -5.27 4.17 1.22
C GLU A 149 -6.73 3.87 1.57
N LEU A 150 -7.04 2.59 1.73
CA LEU A 150 -8.19 2.08 2.47
C LEU A 150 -7.82 2.03 3.96
N THR A 151 -8.69 2.55 4.82
CA THR A 151 -8.62 2.40 6.27
C THR A 151 -9.92 1.79 6.76
N TRP A 152 -9.87 0.78 7.64
CA TRP A 152 -11.09 0.17 8.16
C TRP A 152 -10.96 -0.44 9.55
N THR A 153 -12.10 -0.59 10.21
CA THR A 153 -12.24 -1.27 11.51
C THR A 153 -13.46 -2.18 11.49
N LEU A 154 -13.33 -3.42 11.96
CA LEU A 154 -14.49 -4.30 12.20
C LEU A 154 -15.32 -3.76 13.35
N VAL A 155 -16.64 -3.67 13.15
CA VAL A 155 -17.61 -3.37 14.21
C VAL A 155 -18.41 -4.60 14.63
N SER A 156 -18.46 -5.62 13.78
CA SER A 156 -19.00 -6.95 14.10
C SER A 156 -18.33 -8.01 13.22
N GLU A 157 -18.76 -9.27 13.33
CA GLU A 157 -18.29 -10.35 12.45
C GLU A 157 -18.67 -10.14 10.97
N THR A 158 -19.67 -9.32 10.69
CA THR A 158 -20.23 -9.14 9.34
C THR A 158 -20.31 -7.68 8.89
N GLU A 159 -19.78 -6.74 9.67
CA GLU A 159 -19.86 -5.31 9.34
C GLU A 159 -18.55 -4.59 9.74
N SER A 160 -18.11 -3.68 8.88
CA SER A 160 -16.95 -2.82 9.10
C SER A 160 -17.24 -1.37 8.71
N LEU A 161 -16.52 -0.44 9.34
CA LEU A 161 -16.52 0.98 8.98
C LEU A 161 -15.24 1.28 8.21
N ASN A 162 -15.39 1.88 7.03
CA ASN A 162 -14.32 2.01 6.06
C ASN A 162 -14.21 3.44 5.55
N SER A 163 -13.01 3.81 5.14
CA SER A 163 -12.77 4.97 4.32
C SER A 163 -11.67 4.72 3.30
N ILE A 164 -11.90 5.16 2.07
CA ILE A 164 -10.86 5.19 1.01
C ILE A 164 -10.54 6.65 0.70
N ALA A 165 -9.27 7.02 0.84
CA ALA A 165 -8.74 8.29 0.38
C ALA A 165 -7.91 8.07 -0.89
N LEU A 166 -8.17 8.84 -1.95
CA LEU A 166 -7.48 8.76 -3.24
C LEU A 166 -7.08 10.16 -3.71
N CYS A 167 -5.84 10.30 -4.17
CA CYS A 167 -5.26 11.56 -4.65
C CYS A 167 -4.72 11.39 -6.07
N ASP A 168 -4.59 12.51 -6.79
CA ASP A 168 -3.92 12.60 -8.11
C ASP A 168 -2.39 12.54 -8.01
#